data_AF-N9N3A6-F1
#
_entry.id   AF-N9N3A6-F1
#
_cell.length_a   1.000
_cell.length_b   1.000
_cell.length_c   1.000
_cell.angle_alpha   90.00
_cell.angle_beta   90.00
_cell.angle_gamma   90.00
#
_symmetry.space_group_name_H-M   'P 1'
#
loop_
_entity.id
_entity.type
_entity.pdbx_description
1 polymer ?
#
loop_
_entity_poly.entity_id
_entity_poly.type
_entity_poly.pdbx_seq_one_letter_code
_entity_poly.pdbx_strand_id
1 'polypeptide(L)'
;MANLVFKFSWDHRPFQLNSAQGKRQFMLPFASGIPNLTPDWTQVQGLKDAATKAVGEKTGNVMQVGAFGWGVASPTITTGSNEVNDKRVNCMFATPSEWNGSVSPGVVWTNQGIGINLAALSGDYCVQIWNPIQSYNPQIRLKNNNVWDNWSKIYCSRNTAVDANGFIKSASPVVKLFNNHIELNSDAEKQPIEFKKVDVGDYLIKGSLGFAQEGWYIEIPKDANGNTVVAVLYETLKSGDLSIKTYKRKFDFDIAAVVADLDNPLDVPAGRWIDIRLHEEPEPEPVEPLSEIPVEFQPTNLAQAVAAAMDGVEPPKINDQSE
;
A
#
# COMPACT_ATOMS: atom_id res chain seq x y z
N MET A 1 62.38 -16.02 -70.95
CA MET A 1 61.40 -15.87 -69.86
C MET A 1 60.22 -16.76 -70.17
N ALA A 2 60.12 -17.91 -69.50
CA ALA A 2 59.00 -18.85 -69.67
C ALA A 2 57.89 -18.44 -68.69
N ASN A 3 56.76 -17.97 -69.21
CA ASN A 3 55.59 -17.69 -68.37
C ASN A 3 54.80 -18.99 -68.17
N LEU A 4 54.79 -19.50 -66.94
CA LEU A 4 53.85 -20.54 -66.54
C LEU A 4 52.44 -19.94 -66.55
N VAL A 5 51.58 -20.46 -67.41
CA VAL A 5 50.14 -20.13 -67.44
C VAL A 5 49.38 -21.29 -66.83
N PHE A 6 48.84 -21.10 -65.62
CA PHE A 6 47.90 -22.04 -65.02
C PHE A 6 46.50 -21.78 -65.60
N LYS A 7 45.95 -22.76 -66.34
CA LYS A 7 44.56 -22.74 -66.78
C LYS A 7 43.73 -23.55 -65.79
N PHE A 8 42.86 -22.90 -65.03
CA PHE A 8 41.78 -23.55 -64.31
C PHE A 8 40.50 -23.46 -65.17
N SER A 9 39.90 -24.60 -65.53
CA SER A 9 38.54 -24.67 -66.11
C SER A 9 37.54 -24.84 -64.96
N TRP A 10 36.50 -24.01 -64.97
CA TRP A 10 35.37 -24.06 -64.04
C TRP A 10 34.11 -24.65 -64.73
N ASP A 11 34.29 -25.59 -65.67
CA ASP A 11 33.20 -26.12 -66.49
C ASP A 11 32.42 -27.27 -65.85
N HIS A 12 32.06 -27.11 -64.58
CA HIS A 12 30.93 -27.84 -64.00
C HIS A 12 29.90 -26.85 -63.52
N ARG A 13 29.05 -26.33 -64.43
CA ARG A 13 27.87 -25.54 -64.02
C ARG A 13 26.62 -25.80 -64.87
N PRO A 14 25.42 -25.87 -64.24
CA PRO A 14 24.18 -26.32 -64.87
C PRO A 14 23.37 -25.23 -65.60
N PHE A 15 23.92 -24.04 -65.84
CA PHE A 15 23.12 -22.90 -66.34
C PHE A 15 23.80 -22.17 -67.49
N GLN A 16 23.03 -21.85 -68.54
CA GLN A 16 23.51 -21.14 -69.72
C GLN A 16 23.70 -19.65 -69.43
N LEU A 17 24.87 -19.11 -69.81
CA LEU A 17 25.18 -17.67 -69.78
C LEU A 17 24.68 -17.00 -71.06
N ASN A 18 23.84 -15.97 -70.94
CA ASN A 18 23.54 -15.08 -72.06
C ASN A 18 24.73 -14.15 -72.30
N SER A 19 25.42 -14.33 -73.44
CA SER A 19 26.55 -13.52 -73.83
C SER A 19 26.10 -12.29 -74.63
N ALA A 20 25.72 -11.22 -73.94
CA ALA A 20 25.76 -9.87 -74.50
C ALA A 20 26.94 -9.13 -73.87
N GLN A 21 27.71 -8.48 -74.74
CA GLN A 21 29.03 -7.86 -74.55
C GLN A 21 29.34 -7.30 -73.13
N GLY A 22 30.46 -7.75 -72.57
CA GLY A 22 31.39 -6.82 -71.93
C GLY A 22 31.23 -6.55 -70.42
N LYS A 23 31.05 -7.58 -69.60
CA LYS A 23 31.67 -7.72 -68.25
C LYS A 23 31.28 -9.09 -67.69
N ARG A 24 32.26 -9.93 -67.33
CA ARG A 24 32.00 -11.17 -66.59
C ARG A 24 31.56 -10.78 -65.17
N GLN A 25 30.27 -10.57 -64.98
CA GLN A 25 29.69 -10.44 -63.65
C GLN A 25 29.23 -11.83 -63.21
N PHE A 26 29.80 -12.30 -62.11
CA PHE A 26 29.19 -13.37 -61.34
C PHE A 26 27.98 -12.75 -60.65
N MET A 27 26.80 -12.92 -61.24
CA MET A 27 25.57 -12.61 -60.54
C MET A 27 25.35 -13.77 -59.57
N LEU A 28 25.70 -13.58 -58.30
CA LEU A 28 25.03 -14.36 -57.26
C LEU A 28 23.53 -14.21 -57.52
N PRO A 29 22.69 -15.24 -57.38
CA PRO A 29 21.24 -15.09 -57.54
C PRO A 29 20.61 -14.19 -56.46
N PHE A 30 21.41 -13.41 -55.75
CA PHE A 30 21.03 -12.49 -54.71
C PHE A 30 21.77 -11.18 -54.93
N ALA A 31 21.01 -10.09 -54.93
CA ALA A 31 21.42 -8.69 -55.06
C ALA A 31 21.48 -8.10 -56.49
N SER A 32 20.36 -8.17 -57.19
CA SER A 32 19.86 -6.99 -57.91
C SER A 32 18.34 -6.94 -57.75
N GLY A 33 17.86 -6.04 -56.89
CA GLY A 33 16.47 -5.61 -56.89
C GLY A 33 15.42 -6.60 -56.39
N ILE A 34 15.47 -6.99 -55.11
CA ILE A 34 14.19 -7.19 -54.39
C ILE A 34 14.02 -6.02 -53.42
N PRO A 35 13.53 -4.85 -53.88
CA PRO A 35 12.88 -3.96 -52.95
C PRO A 35 11.68 -4.75 -52.38
N ASN A 36 11.53 -4.77 -51.06
CA ASN A 36 10.39 -5.40 -50.38
C ASN A 36 10.42 -6.94 -50.24
N LEU A 37 11.55 -7.53 -49.81
CA LEU A 37 11.49 -8.82 -49.10
C LEU A 37 10.81 -8.56 -47.75
N THR A 38 9.51 -8.78 -47.66
CA THR A 38 8.85 -9.11 -46.39
C THR A 38 8.93 -10.63 -46.26
N PRO A 39 10.04 -11.20 -45.73
CA PRO A 39 10.17 -12.65 -45.63
C PRO A 39 9.00 -13.19 -44.81
N ASP A 40 8.24 -14.09 -45.41
CA ASP A 40 7.17 -14.77 -44.71
C ASP A 40 7.79 -15.81 -43.77
N TRP A 41 7.55 -15.66 -42.47
CA TRP A 41 8.08 -16.57 -41.46
C TRP A 41 7.58 -18.01 -41.67
N THR A 42 6.47 -18.22 -42.39
CA THR A 42 5.96 -19.56 -42.73
C THR A 42 6.94 -20.37 -43.59
N GLN A 43 7.90 -19.72 -44.24
CA GLN A 43 8.93 -20.37 -45.06
C GLN A 43 10.12 -20.89 -44.25
N VAL A 44 10.20 -20.56 -42.95
CA VAL A 44 11.28 -20.98 -42.05
C VAL A 44 10.86 -22.23 -41.27
N GLN A 45 11.49 -23.36 -41.59
CA GLN A 45 11.25 -24.62 -40.88
C GLN A 45 11.89 -24.61 -39.48
N GLY A 46 11.18 -25.13 -38.48
CA GLY A 46 11.69 -25.30 -37.12
C GLY A 46 11.47 -24.13 -36.16
N LEU A 47 10.77 -23.07 -36.60
CA LEU A 47 10.29 -22.03 -35.67
C LEU A 47 9.35 -22.64 -34.62
N LYS A 48 9.50 -22.21 -33.37
CA LYS A 48 8.67 -22.63 -32.24
C LYS A 48 7.57 -21.61 -31.97
N ASP A 49 6.56 -22.00 -31.20
CA ASP A 49 5.31 -21.25 -30.98
C ASP A 49 5.46 -19.77 -30.62
N ALA A 50 6.48 -19.39 -29.85
CA ALA A 50 6.71 -17.99 -29.48
C ALA A 50 7.22 -17.13 -30.67
N ALA A 51 7.96 -17.73 -31.60
CA ALA A 51 8.53 -17.04 -32.76
C ALA A 51 7.50 -16.76 -33.87
N THR A 52 6.35 -17.43 -33.83
CA THR A 52 5.28 -17.34 -34.84
C THR A 52 4.05 -16.59 -34.34
N LYS A 53 4.02 -16.21 -33.06
CA LYS A 53 2.93 -15.47 -32.43
C LYS A 53 3.22 -13.97 -32.41
N ALA A 54 2.18 -13.17 -32.59
CA ALA A 54 2.28 -11.73 -32.40
C ALA A 54 2.62 -11.39 -30.95
N VAL A 55 3.30 -10.26 -30.75
CA VAL A 55 3.68 -9.77 -29.43
C VAL A 55 2.65 -8.72 -28.99
N GLY A 56 2.01 -8.89 -27.83
CA GLY A 56 1.00 -7.96 -27.30
C GLY A 56 0.05 -8.58 -26.26
N GLU A 57 -0.99 -7.84 -25.89
CA GLU A 57 -1.89 -8.17 -24.75
C GLU A 57 -3.11 -9.03 -25.12
N LYS A 58 -3.34 -9.30 -26.41
CA LYS A 58 -4.48 -10.09 -26.87
C LYS A 58 -4.29 -11.57 -26.54
N THR A 59 -5.40 -12.28 -26.31
CA THR A 59 -5.38 -13.74 -26.12
C THR A 59 -4.71 -14.40 -27.33
N GLY A 60 -3.74 -15.29 -27.06
CA GLY A 60 -2.99 -16.01 -28.09
C GLY A 60 -1.65 -15.37 -28.48
N ASN A 61 -1.38 -14.13 -28.05
CA ASN A 61 -0.09 -13.46 -28.27
C ASN A 61 0.99 -13.88 -27.26
N VAL A 62 2.24 -13.57 -27.57
CA VAL A 62 3.34 -13.52 -26.59
C VAL A 62 3.24 -12.19 -25.83
N MET A 63 3.18 -12.26 -24.50
CA MET A 63 3.07 -11.07 -23.64
C MET A 63 4.37 -10.24 -23.65
N GLN A 64 4.24 -8.93 -23.80
CA GLN A 64 5.37 -7.99 -23.70
C GLN A 64 5.79 -7.81 -22.24
N VAL A 65 7.09 -7.60 -21.99
CA VAL A 65 7.56 -7.10 -20.69
C VAL A 65 6.90 -5.74 -20.43
N GLY A 66 6.30 -5.57 -19.26
CA GLY A 66 5.53 -4.40 -18.87
C GLY A 66 4.01 -4.53 -19.02
N ALA A 67 3.53 -5.49 -19.82
CA ALA A 67 2.09 -5.73 -19.96
C ALA A 67 1.45 -6.05 -18.60
N PHE A 68 0.33 -5.40 -18.30
CA PHE A 68 -0.37 -5.51 -17.02
C PHE A 68 0.48 -5.24 -15.76
N GLY A 69 1.60 -4.52 -15.90
CA GLY A 69 2.52 -4.21 -14.79
C GLY A 69 3.54 -5.30 -14.46
N TRP A 70 3.69 -6.34 -15.30
CA TRP A 70 4.65 -7.41 -15.05
C TRP A 70 6.05 -7.10 -15.59
N GLY A 71 7.09 -7.38 -14.79
CA GLY A 71 8.49 -7.28 -15.23
C GLY A 71 9.01 -5.85 -15.38
N VAL A 72 8.25 -4.85 -14.94
CA VAL A 72 8.64 -3.44 -14.85
C VAL A 72 8.21 -2.89 -13.49
N ALA A 73 8.77 -1.76 -13.05
CA ALA A 73 8.17 -1.01 -11.95
C ALA A 73 6.76 -0.58 -12.39
N SER A 74 5.73 -0.88 -11.57
CA SER A 74 4.34 -0.52 -11.86
C SER A 74 4.27 0.93 -12.31
N PRO A 75 3.75 1.23 -13.52
CA PRO A 75 3.71 2.59 -14.01
C PRO A 75 2.88 3.42 -13.04
N THR A 76 3.46 4.49 -12.50
CA THR A 76 2.70 5.53 -11.82
C THR A 76 1.61 5.99 -12.78
N ILE A 77 0.35 5.83 -12.39
CA ILE A 77 -0.82 6.09 -13.24
C ILE A 77 -0.66 7.46 -13.91
N THR A 78 -0.31 7.44 -15.18
CA THR A 78 -0.08 8.64 -16.00
C THR A 78 -1.22 8.72 -16.99
N THR A 79 -2.13 9.66 -16.71
CA THR A 79 -3.16 10.22 -17.61
C THR A 79 -4.18 9.24 -18.21
N GLY A 80 -5.44 9.31 -17.74
CA GLY A 80 -6.60 8.94 -18.57
C GLY A 80 -7.73 8.15 -17.91
N SER A 81 -7.54 7.60 -16.71
CA SER A 81 -8.62 7.08 -15.86
C SER A 81 -8.09 7.00 -14.43
N ASN A 82 -8.35 8.06 -13.67
CA ASN A 82 -7.69 8.40 -12.41
C ASN A 82 -8.24 7.59 -11.23
N GLU A 83 -8.69 6.34 -11.45
CA GLU A 83 -9.22 5.51 -10.38
C GLU A 83 -8.66 4.08 -10.41
N VAL A 84 -8.27 3.59 -9.23
CA VAL A 84 -8.05 2.15 -8.99
C VAL A 84 -9.31 1.35 -9.36
N ASN A 85 -10.48 2.00 -9.28
CA ASN A 85 -11.77 1.47 -9.70
C ASN A 85 -11.87 1.14 -11.19
N ASP A 86 -11.04 1.74 -12.05
CA ASP A 86 -11.11 1.56 -13.50
C ASP A 86 -10.47 0.26 -13.98
N LYS A 87 -9.72 -0.43 -13.11
CA LYS A 87 -9.04 -1.67 -13.47
C LYS A 87 -10.07 -2.79 -13.71
N ARG A 88 -10.22 -3.18 -14.98
CA ARG A 88 -11.11 -4.23 -15.49
C ARG A 88 -10.39 -5.52 -15.89
N VAL A 89 -9.07 -5.57 -15.75
CA VAL A 89 -8.21 -6.70 -16.16
C VAL A 89 -7.28 -7.12 -15.03
N ASN A 90 -6.76 -8.34 -15.08
CA ASN A 90 -5.72 -8.79 -14.14
C ASN A 90 -4.47 -7.92 -14.33
N CYS A 91 -4.05 -7.20 -13.30
CA CYS A 91 -2.86 -6.34 -13.38
C CYS A 91 -2.28 -5.99 -12.00
N MET A 92 -0.99 -5.67 -11.99
CA MET A 92 -0.33 -4.98 -10.88
C MET A 92 -0.40 -3.47 -11.12
N PHE A 93 -0.59 -2.69 -10.05
CA PHE A 93 -0.67 -1.23 -10.14
C PHE A 93 -0.04 -0.57 -8.92
N ALA A 94 0.37 0.69 -9.09
CA ALA A 94 0.81 1.56 -8.00
C ALA A 94 0.17 2.94 -8.18
N THR A 95 -0.08 3.64 -7.09
CA THR A 95 -0.60 5.02 -7.11
C THR A 95 0.51 6.03 -6.82
N PRO A 96 0.44 7.26 -7.38
CA PRO A 96 1.32 8.36 -7.00
C PRO A 96 1.06 8.86 -5.58
N SER A 97 2.00 9.65 -5.04
CA SER A 97 1.90 10.30 -3.72
C SER A 97 0.75 11.31 -3.61
N GLU A 98 0.39 12.01 -4.70
CA GLU A 98 -0.58 13.13 -4.73
C GLU A 98 -2.01 12.70 -5.08
N TRP A 99 -2.40 11.47 -4.73
CA TRP A 99 -3.70 10.93 -5.12
C TRP A 99 -4.87 11.56 -4.37
N ASN A 100 -5.66 12.40 -5.07
CA ASN A 100 -6.81 13.14 -4.54
C ASN A 100 -8.19 12.56 -4.94
N GLY A 101 -8.24 11.30 -5.40
CA GLY A 101 -9.48 10.62 -5.79
C GLY A 101 -9.90 9.58 -4.74
N SER A 102 -11.10 9.68 -4.17
CA SER A 102 -11.62 8.74 -3.18
C SER A 102 -11.60 7.28 -3.69
N VAL A 103 -10.68 6.45 -3.20
CA VAL A 103 -10.86 5.00 -2.92
C VAL A 103 -9.63 4.39 -2.22
N SER A 104 -8.97 5.13 -1.33
CA SER A 104 -8.17 4.52 -0.26
C SER A 104 -8.96 4.63 1.04
N PRO A 105 -8.94 3.62 1.92
CA PRO A 105 -9.54 3.73 3.24
C PRO A 105 -8.58 4.51 4.12
N GLY A 106 -8.96 5.75 4.43
CA GLY A 106 -8.69 6.32 5.73
C GLY A 106 -7.55 7.33 5.88
N VAL A 107 -6.85 7.79 4.84
CA VAL A 107 -5.92 8.93 4.99
C VAL A 107 -5.90 9.80 3.73
N VAL A 108 -6.10 11.10 3.90
CA VAL A 108 -5.98 12.12 2.85
C VAL A 108 -4.51 12.59 2.84
N TRP A 109 -3.93 12.75 1.64
CA TRP A 109 -2.61 13.36 1.33
C TRP A 109 -1.40 12.48 1.04
N THR A 110 -1.42 11.17 1.33
CA THR A 110 -0.34 10.27 0.88
C THR A 110 -0.81 8.83 0.61
N ASN A 111 -1.74 8.68 -0.34
CA ASN A 111 -2.25 7.37 -0.73
C ASN A 111 -1.35 6.61 -1.71
N GLN A 112 -0.03 6.69 -1.52
CA GLN A 112 0.91 5.86 -2.27
C GLN A 112 0.78 4.42 -1.80
N GLY A 113 0.57 3.50 -2.72
CA GLY A 113 0.55 2.08 -2.40
C GLY A 113 0.71 1.21 -3.63
N ILE A 114 0.76 -0.09 -3.38
CA ILE A 114 0.91 -1.10 -4.42
C ILE A 114 -0.24 -2.09 -4.28
N GLY A 115 -0.81 -2.48 -5.42
CA GLY A 115 -1.93 -3.39 -5.43
C GLY A 115 -1.95 -4.34 -6.62
N ILE A 116 -2.82 -5.32 -6.48
CA ILE A 116 -3.14 -6.30 -7.51
C ILE A 116 -4.64 -6.23 -7.74
N ASN A 117 -5.03 -6.14 -9.00
CA ASN A 117 -6.41 -6.29 -9.44
C ASN A 117 -6.56 -7.67 -10.07
N LEU A 118 -7.54 -8.43 -9.61
CA LEU A 118 -7.95 -9.71 -10.16
C LEU A 118 -9.36 -9.54 -10.71
N ALA A 119 -9.52 -9.54 -12.02
CA ALA A 119 -10.78 -9.29 -12.71
C ALA A 119 -11.35 -10.55 -13.35
N ALA A 120 -12.68 -10.67 -13.33
CA ALA A 120 -13.47 -11.68 -14.01
C ALA A 120 -14.63 -11.04 -14.77
N LEU A 121 -15.18 -11.77 -15.76
CA LEU A 121 -16.40 -11.42 -16.50
C LEU A 121 -16.44 -9.95 -16.96
N SER A 122 -15.67 -9.63 -18.02
CA SER A 122 -15.53 -8.27 -18.58
C SER A 122 -14.99 -7.21 -17.60
N GLY A 123 -14.55 -7.65 -16.42
CA GLY A 123 -14.09 -6.79 -15.34
C GLY A 123 -15.21 -6.24 -14.46
N ASP A 124 -16.44 -6.72 -14.58
CA ASP A 124 -17.55 -6.32 -13.68
C ASP A 124 -17.42 -6.94 -12.29
N TYR A 125 -16.65 -8.02 -12.19
CA TYR A 125 -16.34 -8.70 -10.94
C TYR A 125 -14.84 -8.61 -10.72
N CYS A 126 -14.41 -8.02 -9.60
CA CYS A 126 -13.00 -7.88 -9.29
C CYS A 126 -12.72 -8.19 -7.82
N VAL A 127 -11.54 -8.69 -7.52
CA VAL A 127 -10.92 -8.62 -6.19
C VAL A 127 -9.74 -7.68 -6.31
N GLN A 128 -9.63 -6.75 -5.37
CA GLN A 128 -8.45 -5.89 -5.26
C GLN A 128 -7.80 -6.09 -3.92
N ILE A 129 -6.49 -6.28 -3.96
CA ILE A 129 -5.62 -6.34 -2.79
C ILE A 129 -4.73 -5.11 -2.86
N TRP A 130 -4.64 -4.40 -1.75
CA TRP A 130 -3.94 -3.13 -1.64
C TRP A 130 -3.07 -3.11 -0.40
N ASN A 131 -1.87 -2.56 -0.52
CA ASN A 131 -1.06 -2.22 0.63
C ASN A 131 -0.56 -0.78 0.50
N PRO A 132 -1.02 0.14 1.36
CA PRO A 132 -0.50 1.50 1.41
C PRO A 132 0.94 1.48 1.92
N ILE A 133 1.82 2.26 1.30
CA ILE A 133 3.25 2.30 1.64
C ILE A 133 3.49 3.00 2.98
N GLN A 134 2.63 3.93 3.40
CA GLN A 134 2.89 4.76 4.59
C GLN A 134 2.15 4.28 5.85
N SER A 135 0.87 3.91 5.74
CA SER A 135 0.12 3.32 6.86
C SER A 135 0.36 1.81 6.99
N TYR A 136 1.01 1.19 5.99
CA TYR A 136 1.37 -0.23 5.93
C TYR A 136 0.20 -1.19 6.23
N ASN A 137 -1.04 -0.77 6.02
CA ASN A 137 -2.22 -1.50 6.45
C ASN A 137 -2.85 -2.25 5.27
N PRO A 138 -2.59 -3.57 5.10
CA PRO A 138 -3.08 -4.30 3.94
C PRO A 138 -4.61 -4.40 3.96
N GLN A 139 -5.21 -4.28 2.79
CA GLN A 139 -6.66 -4.22 2.62
C GLN A 139 -7.10 -5.02 1.40
N ILE A 140 -8.35 -5.46 1.44
CA ILE A 140 -9.01 -6.18 0.37
C ILE A 140 -10.38 -5.56 0.11
N ARG A 141 -10.82 -5.56 -1.15
CA ARG A 141 -12.20 -5.27 -1.50
C ARG A 141 -12.65 -6.09 -2.68
N LEU A 142 -13.96 -6.13 -2.85
CA LEU A 142 -14.62 -6.81 -3.94
C LEU A 142 -15.38 -5.80 -4.80
N LYS A 143 -15.46 -6.09 -6.10
CA LYS A 143 -16.45 -5.53 -7.00
C LYS A 143 -17.39 -6.64 -7.41
N ASN A 144 -18.68 -6.40 -7.28
CA ASN A 144 -19.72 -7.32 -7.67
C ASN A 144 -20.69 -6.61 -8.62
N ASN A 145 -20.88 -7.15 -9.83
CA ASN A 145 -21.75 -6.56 -10.85
C ASN A 145 -21.50 -5.05 -11.07
N ASN A 146 -20.23 -4.69 -11.25
CA ASN A 146 -19.72 -3.32 -11.44
C ASN A 146 -19.93 -2.36 -10.25
N VAL A 147 -20.31 -2.86 -9.07
CA VAL A 147 -20.43 -2.10 -7.82
C VAL A 147 -19.30 -2.46 -6.86
N TRP A 148 -18.52 -1.48 -6.42
CA TRP A 148 -17.44 -1.67 -5.43
C TRP A 148 -18.01 -1.74 -4.02
N ASP A 149 -17.50 -2.68 -3.24
CA ASP A 149 -17.70 -2.72 -1.79
C ASP A 149 -16.67 -1.84 -1.07
N ASN A 150 -16.92 -1.56 0.20
CA ASN A 150 -15.98 -0.94 1.10
C ASN A 150 -14.72 -1.81 1.25
N TRP A 151 -13.58 -1.15 1.44
CA TRP A 151 -12.37 -1.85 1.76
C TRP A 151 -12.43 -2.46 3.15
N SER A 152 -12.06 -3.73 3.21
CA SER A 152 -11.90 -4.50 4.44
C SER A 152 -10.43 -4.58 4.81
N LYS A 153 -10.12 -4.32 6.08
CA LYS A 153 -8.77 -4.46 6.63
C LYS A 153 -8.37 -5.94 6.67
N ILE A 154 -7.16 -6.26 6.23
CA ILE A 154 -6.56 -7.58 6.41
C ILE A 154 -5.79 -7.54 7.74
N TYR A 155 -6.21 -8.39 8.68
CA TYR A 155 -5.46 -8.56 9.92
C TYR A 155 -4.21 -9.41 9.69
N CYS A 156 -3.06 -8.86 10.09
CA CYS A 156 -1.76 -9.51 9.98
C CYS A 156 -0.89 -9.13 11.17
N SER A 157 0.31 -9.69 11.27
CA SER A 157 1.25 -9.44 12.38
C SER A 157 1.69 -7.99 12.54
N ARG A 158 1.32 -7.11 11.61
CA ARG A 158 1.61 -5.67 11.67
C ARG A 158 0.55 -4.86 12.41
N ASN A 159 -0.72 -5.26 12.31
CA ASN A 159 -1.86 -4.54 12.92
C ASN A 159 -2.57 -5.38 14.00
N THR A 160 -1.95 -6.50 14.39
CA THR A 160 -2.39 -7.38 15.47
C THR A 160 -1.22 -7.76 16.36
N ALA A 161 -1.53 -8.09 17.62
CA ALA A 161 -0.61 -8.71 18.55
C ALA A 161 -1.20 -10.02 19.06
N VAL A 162 -0.31 -10.93 19.42
CA VAL A 162 -0.64 -12.16 20.14
C VAL A 162 -0.39 -11.92 21.62
N ASP A 163 -1.44 -12.04 22.42
CA ASP A 163 -1.35 -11.83 23.86
C ASP A 163 -0.62 -12.99 24.58
N ALA A 164 -0.35 -12.82 25.87
CA ALA A 164 0.28 -13.86 26.71
C ALA A 164 -0.49 -15.18 26.81
N ASN A 165 -1.73 -15.24 26.31
CA ASN A 165 -2.59 -16.43 26.28
C ASN A 165 -2.69 -17.03 24.87
N GLY A 166 -2.05 -16.44 23.86
CA GLY A 166 -2.04 -16.92 22.48
C GLY A 166 -3.19 -16.40 21.61
N PHE A 167 -3.99 -15.44 22.08
CA PHE A 167 -5.07 -14.87 21.27
C PHE A 167 -4.59 -13.70 20.42
N ILE A 168 -5.04 -13.67 19.16
CA ILE A 168 -4.82 -12.54 18.25
C ILE A 168 -5.81 -11.42 18.60
N LYS A 169 -5.30 -10.22 18.83
CA LYS A 169 -6.10 -9.01 19.12
C LYS A 169 -5.74 -7.89 18.17
N SER A 170 -6.67 -6.96 17.90
CA SER A 170 -6.32 -5.70 17.25
C SER A 170 -5.36 -4.96 18.17
N ALA A 171 -4.19 -4.62 17.66
CA ALA A 171 -3.09 -4.23 18.53
C ALA A 171 -2.07 -3.38 17.78
N SER A 172 -2.26 -2.09 17.94
CA SER A 172 -1.25 -1.06 17.74
C SER A 172 -1.71 0.16 18.53
N PRO A 173 -0.83 0.84 19.28
CA PRO A 173 0.49 0.41 19.78
C PRO A 173 0.39 -0.51 21.02
N VAL A 174 1.31 -1.47 21.20
CA VAL A 174 1.32 -2.40 22.37
C VAL A 174 2.70 -2.54 22.99
N VAL A 175 2.74 -2.52 24.32
CA VAL A 175 3.88 -2.81 25.17
C VAL A 175 3.66 -4.15 25.88
N LYS A 176 4.59 -5.08 25.76
CA LYS A 176 4.63 -6.28 26.60
C LYS A 176 5.49 -6.01 27.82
N LEU A 177 4.87 -6.03 29.00
CA LEU A 177 5.53 -5.77 30.27
C LEU A 177 5.94 -7.09 30.95
N PHE A 178 7.25 -7.31 31.03
CA PHE A 178 7.85 -8.42 31.78
C PHE A 178 8.34 -7.94 33.15
N ASN A 179 8.83 -8.87 33.97
CA ASN A 179 9.27 -8.57 35.33
C ASN A 179 10.52 -7.69 35.45
N ASN A 180 11.28 -7.53 34.37
CA ASN A 180 12.56 -6.83 34.33
C ASN A 180 12.81 -6.00 33.05
N HIS A 181 11.95 -6.11 32.04
CA HIS A 181 12.08 -5.41 30.78
C HIS A 181 10.71 -5.23 30.12
N ILE A 182 10.69 -4.49 29.01
CA ILE A 182 9.54 -4.39 28.12
C ILE A 182 9.94 -4.81 26.70
N GLU A 183 8.98 -5.31 25.93
CA GLU A 183 9.10 -5.43 24.48
C GLU A 183 8.06 -4.52 23.82
N LEU A 184 8.49 -3.76 22.82
CA LEU A 184 7.65 -2.83 22.07
C LEU A 184 7.30 -3.44 20.71
N ASN A 185 6.08 -3.21 20.23
CA ASN A 185 5.77 -3.45 18.81
C ASN A 185 6.20 -2.22 17.97
N SER A 186 6.18 -2.37 16.64
CA SER A 186 6.63 -1.32 15.70
C SER A 186 5.93 0.03 15.87
N ASP A 187 4.70 0.04 16.36
CA ASP A 187 3.94 1.26 16.57
C ASP A 187 4.20 1.87 17.94
N ALA A 188 4.49 1.05 18.96
CA ALA A 188 4.88 1.54 20.28
C ALA A 188 6.29 2.15 20.25
N GLU A 189 7.18 1.63 19.40
CA GLU A 189 8.51 2.21 19.14
C GLU A 189 8.47 3.64 18.59
N LYS A 190 7.33 4.09 18.04
CA LYS A 190 7.17 5.49 17.59
C LYS A 190 7.04 6.47 18.76
N GLN A 191 6.66 5.99 19.94
CA GLN A 191 6.57 6.80 21.15
C GLN A 191 7.89 6.70 21.93
N PRO A 192 8.33 7.75 22.64
CA PRO A 192 9.56 7.76 23.43
C PRO A 192 9.39 6.99 24.74
N ILE A 193 9.08 5.69 24.65
CA ILE A 193 8.74 4.86 25.80
C ILE A 193 9.99 4.49 26.59
N GLU A 194 9.97 4.78 27.89
CA GLU A 194 11.02 4.37 28.83
C GLU A 194 10.41 3.50 29.93
N PHE A 195 11.05 2.36 30.22
CA PHE A 195 10.66 1.46 31.31
C PHE A 195 11.52 1.67 32.55
N LYS A 196 10.89 1.74 33.71
CA LYS A 196 11.54 1.72 35.01
C LYS A 196 10.82 0.79 35.97
N LYS A 197 11.55 -0.20 36.51
CA LYS A 197 11.11 -0.95 37.68
C LYS A 197 11.40 -0.13 38.94
N VAL A 198 10.36 0.20 39.70
CA VAL A 198 10.46 1.02 40.92
C VAL A 198 10.71 0.14 42.14
N ASP A 199 9.98 -0.97 42.25
CA ASP A 199 10.09 -1.97 43.32
C ASP A 199 9.58 -3.34 42.82
N VAL A 200 9.52 -4.33 43.70
CA VAL A 200 8.89 -5.63 43.44
C VAL A 200 7.43 -5.41 43.04
N GLY A 201 7.08 -5.87 41.84
CA GLY A 201 5.75 -5.72 41.28
C GLY A 201 5.34 -4.28 40.99
N ASP A 202 6.23 -3.29 41.02
CA ASP A 202 5.94 -1.88 40.73
C ASP A 202 6.71 -1.40 39.49
N TYR A 203 5.97 -1.10 38.43
CA TYR A 203 6.50 -0.79 37.12
C TYR A 203 5.99 0.57 36.64
N LEU A 204 6.89 1.38 36.10
CA LEU A 204 6.60 2.68 35.53
C LEU A 204 6.96 2.70 34.05
N ILE A 205 6.00 3.07 33.21
CA ILE A 205 6.16 3.28 31.78
C ILE A 205 6.00 4.77 31.51
N LYS A 206 7.05 5.39 31.01
CA LYS A 206 7.09 6.84 30.74
C LYS A 206 7.04 7.15 29.27
N GLY A 207 6.64 8.38 28.94
CA GLY A 207 6.68 8.90 27.57
C GLY A 207 5.61 8.33 26.64
N SER A 208 4.68 7.52 27.16
CA SER A 208 3.51 7.06 26.43
C SER A 208 2.44 8.14 26.34
N LEU A 209 1.58 8.08 25.32
CA LEU A 209 0.38 8.93 25.19
C LEU A 209 -0.81 8.48 26.06
N GLY A 210 -0.57 7.57 27.01
CA GLY A 210 -1.60 6.97 27.87
C GLY A 210 -2.15 5.65 27.33
N PHE A 211 -3.21 5.13 27.96
CA PHE A 211 -3.88 3.90 27.54
C PHE A 211 -4.75 4.10 26.28
N ALA A 212 -4.97 3.04 25.53
CA ALA A 212 -5.92 3.04 24.42
C ALA A 212 -7.32 3.50 24.86
N GLN A 213 -7.93 4.38 24.08
CA GLN A 213 -9.27 4.95 24.36
C GLN A 213 -10.42 4.04 23.89
N GLU A 214 -10.14 3.10 22.98
CA GLU A 214 -11.13 2.19 22.42
C GLU A 214 -10.67 0.72 22.54
N GLY A 215 -11.61 -0.15 22.92
CA GLY A 215 -11.37 -1.59 23.05
C GLY A 215 -10.66 -1.96 24.36
N TRP A 216 -9.66 -2.85 24.26
CA TRP A 216 -8.89 -3.34 25.41
C TRP A 216 -7.63 -2.49 25.62
N TYR A 217 -7.16 -2.41 26.86
CA TYR A 217 -5.95 -1.65 27.23
C TYR A 217 -4.97 -2.41 28.14
N ILE A 218 -5.44 -3.35 28.96
CA ILE A 218 -4.60 -4.28 29.75
C ILE A 218 -5.10 -5.70 29.52
N GLU A 219 -4.21 -6.63 29.19
CA GLU A 219 -4.45 -8.08 29.29
C GLU A 219 -3.44 -8.72 30.23
N ILE A 220 -3.96 -9.53 31.15
CA ILE A 220 -3.19 -10.20 32.21
C ILE A 220 -2.98 -11.67 31.80
N PRO A 221 -1.79 -12.24 32.05
CA PRO A 221 -1.54 -13.65 31.75
C PRO A 221 -2.45 -14.55 32.60
N LYS A 222 -3.02 -15.58 31.97
CA LYS A 222 -3.92 -16.57 32.61
C LYS A 222 -3.29 -17.96 32.67
N ASP A 223 -3.64 -18.72 33.70
CA ASP A 223 -3.27 -20.12 33.81
C ASP A 223 -4.11 -21.00 32.87
N ALA A 224 -3.81 -22.31 32.83
CA ALA A 224 -4.52 -23.27 31.98
C ALA A 224 -6.02 -23.41 32.33
N ASN A 225 -6.43 -22.98 33.53
CA ASN A 225 -7.81 -23.01 34.00
C ASN A 225 -8.54 -21.67 33.73
N GLY A 226 -7.87 -20.70 33.10
CA GLY A 226 -8.42 -19.38 32.79
C GLY A 226 -8.33 -18.36 33.92
N ASN A 227 -7.66 -18.69 35.04
CA ASN A 227 -7.49 -17.75 36.14
C ASN A 227 -6.34 -16.79 35.87
N THR A 228 -6.49 -15.51 36.21
CA THR A 228 -5.38 -14.55 36.16
C THR A 228 -4.25 -14.99 37.08
N VAL A 229 -3.00 -14.90 36.63
CA VAL A 229 -1.87 -15.37 37.46
C VAL A 229 -1.50 -14.34 38.53
N VAL A 230 -1.68 -13.05 38.23
CA VAL A 230 -1.41 -11.91 39.11
C VAL A 230 -2.62 -10.98 39.17
N ALA A 231 -2.77 -10.22 40.25
CA ALA A 231 -3.67 -9.07 40.27
C ALA A 231 -2.90 -7.83 39.81
N VAL A 232 -3.50 -7.02 38.94
CA VAL A 232 -2.86 -5.81 38.39
C VAL A 232 -3.70 -4.60 38.77
N LEU A 233 -3.05 -3.58 39.32
CA LEU A 233 -3.58 -2.25 39.50
C LEU A 233 -2.81 -1.32 38.57
N TYR A 234 -3.52 -0.39 37.96
CA TYR A 234 -2.91 0.55 37.03
C TYR A 234 -3.51 1.92 37.22
N GLU A 235 -2.68 2.94 37.01
CA GLU A 235 -3.07 4.34 37.10
C GLU A 235 -2.29 5.14 36.07
N THR A 236 -2.94 6.15 35.49
CA THR A 236 -2.26 7.18 34.71
C THR A 236 -1.89 8.31 35.65
N LEU A 237 -0.59 8.57 35.79
CA LEU A 237 -0.07 9.65 36.62
C LEU A 237 -0.39 11.01 36.00
N LYS A 238 -0.33 12.08 36.81
CA LYS A 238 -0.54 13.46 36.34
C LYS A 238 0.43 13.89 35.24
N SER A 239 1.60 13.25 35.15
CA SER A 239 2.57 13.46 34.08
C SER A 239 2.18 12.82 32.74
N GLY A 240 1.17 11.94 32.73
CA GLY A 240 0.82 11.10 31.57
C GLY A 240 1.50 9.72 31.59
N ASP A 241 2.43 9.48 32.52
CA ASP A 241 3.10 8.18 32.67
C ASP A 241 2.16 7.12 33.24
N LEU A 242 2.39 5.85 32.90
CA LEU A 242 1.58 4.72 33.37
C LEU A 242 2.29 4.00 34.51
N SER A 243 1.62 3.91 35.65
CA SER A 243 2.06 3.13 36.81
C SER A 243 1.28 1.81 36.82
N ILE A 244 1.99 0.70 36.79
CA ILE A 244 1.45 -0.67 36.76
C ILE A 244 2.00 -1.41 37.97
N LYS A 245 1.11 -1.77 38.89
CA LYS A 245 1.44 -2.51 40.11
C LYS A 245 0.82 -3.89 40.09
N THR A 246 1.56 -4.87 40.58
CA THR A 246 1.21 -6.29 40.50
C THR A 246 1.33 -6.94 41.87
N TYR A 247 0.33 -7.75 42.22
CA TYR A 247 0.14 -8.28 43.56
C TYR A 247 -0.27 -9.75 43.53
N LYS A 248 -0.06 -10.44 44.66
CA LYS A 248 -0.76 -11.70 44.94
C LYS A 248 -2.27 -11.46 44.94
N ARG A 249 -3.00 -12.51 44.61
CA ARG A 249 -4.46 -12.51 44.67
C ARG A 249 -4.89 -12.96 46.05
N LYS A 250 -5.86 -12.27 46.65
CA LYS A 250 -6.57 -12.72 47.85
C LYS A 250 -8.07 -12.78 47.59
N PHE A 251 -8.74 -13.74 48.23
CA PHE A 251 -10.19 -13.78 48.22
C PHE A 251 -10.70 -12.89 49.36
N ASP A 252 -11.48 -11.88 49.01
CA ASP A 252 -12.18 -11.03 49.96
C ASP A 252 -13.57 -11.62 50.23
N PHE A 253 -13.82 -12.01 51.48
CA PHE A 253 -15.05 -12.66 51.88
C PHE A 253 -16.25 -11.71 51.95
N ASP A 254 -16.02 -10.41 52.16
CA ASP A 254 -17.10 -9.44 52.33
C ASP A 254 -17.74 -9.10 50.98
N ILE A 255 -16.93 -9.02 49.94
CA ILE A 255 -17.39 -8.77 48.55
C ILE A 255 -17.45 -10.04 47.71
N ALA A 256 -17.09 -11.20 48.28
CA ALA A 256 -17.02 -12.51 47.63
C ALA A 256 -16.26 -12.47 46.28
N ALA A 257 -15.15 -11.73 46.24
CA ALA A 257 -14.38 -11.50 45.02
C ALA A 257 -12.88 -11.68 45.23
N VAL A 258 -12.17 -12.04 44.17
CA VAL A 258 -10.70 -12.09 44.18
C VAL A 258 -10.16 -10.69 43.91
N VAL A 259 -9.44 -10.13 44.88
CA VAL A 259 -8.83 -8.79 44.82
C VAL A 259 -7.31 -8.84 44.92
N ALA A 260 -6.67 -7.71 44.62
CA ALA A 260 -5.25 -7.52 44.82
C ALA A 260 -4.92 -7.50 46.33
N ASP A 261 -3.92 -8.27 46.72
CA ASP A 261 -3.37 -8.23 48.07
C ASP A 261 -2.27 -7.16 48.17
N LEU A 262 -2.66 -5.94 48.54
CA LEU A 262 -1.80 -4.77 48.57
C LEU A 262 -0.54 -4.93 49.45
N ASP A 263 -0.60 -5.80 50.45
CA ASP A 263 0.51 -6.08 51.36
C ASP A 263 1.52 -7.10 50.80
N ASN A 264 1.17 -7.78 49.70
CA ASN A 264 1.97 -8.83 49.07
C ASN A 264 2.21 -8.51 47.59
N PRO A 265 3.09 -7.54 47.28
CA PRO A 265 3.51 -7.28 45.90
C PRO A 265 4.15 -8.54 45.29
N LEU A 266 3.87 -8.77 44.00
CA LEU A 266 4.35 -9.95 43.28
C LEU A 266 4.72 -9.55 41.85
N ASP A 267 5.98 -9.74 41.50
CA ASP A 267 6.44 -9.54 40.13
C ASP A 267 5.70 -10.44 39.13
N VAL A 268 5.59 -9.98 37.88
CA VAL A 268 5.12 -10.81 36.77
C VAL A 268 5.94 -12.12 36.72
N PRO A 269 5.32 -13.31 36.65
CA PRO A 269 6.06 -14.56 36.60
C PRO A 269 7.00 -14.64 35.39
N ALA A 270 8.16 -15.26 35.56
CA ALA A 270 9.12 -15.44 34.47
C ALA A 270 8.49 -16.19 33.29
N GLY A 271 8.74 -15.70 32.07
CA GLY A 271 8.15 -16.25 30.84
C GLY A 271 6.69 -15.85 30.58
N ARG A 272 6.11 -14.97 31.41
CA ARG A 272 4.82 -14.33 31.19
C ARG A 272 5.01 -12.81 31.10
N TRP A 273 4.06 -12.13 30.48
CA TRP A 273 4.01 -10.68 30.37
C TRP A 273 2.57 -10.18 30.51
N ILE A 274 2.42 -8.90 30.78
CA ILE A 274 1.16 -8.16 30.71
C ILE A 274 1.17 -7.39 29.38
N ASP A 275 0.13 -7.52 28.57
CA ASP A 275 -0.01 -6.71 27.36
C ASP A 275 -0.69 -5.39 27.72
N ILE A 276 -0.05 -4.28 27.36
CA ILE A 276 -0.53 -2.92 27.61
C ILE A 276 -0.70 -2.23 26.26
N ARG A 277 -1.94 -1.90 25.90
CA ARG A 277 -2.22 -1.16 24.67
C ARG A 277 -2.24 0.33 24.96
N LEU A 278 -1.40 1.06 24.23
CA LEU A 278 -1.26 2.50 24.38
C LEU A 278 -2.21 3.23 23.44
N HIS A 279 -2.42 4.51 23.72
CA HIS A 279 -3.07 5.41 22.80
C HIS A 279 -2.17 5.62 21.57
N GLU A 280 -2.75 5.51 20.39
CA GLU A 280 -2.08 5.88 19.14
C GLU A 280 -2.12 7.40 19.00
N GLU A 281 -1.04 8.01 18.53
CA GLU A 281 -1.08 9.42 18.16
C GLU A 281 -2.09 9.57 17.02
N PRO A 282 -3.10 10.45 17.13
CA PRO A 282 -3.96 10.75 16.00
C PRO A 282 -3.07 11.31 14.89
N GLU A 283 -3.06 10.67 13.73
CA GLU A 283 -2.39 11.23 12.55
C GLU A 283 -2.91 12.67 12.37
N PRO A 284 -2.01 13.66 12.19
CA PRO A 284 -2.40 15.06 12.22
C PRO A 284 -3.54 15.30 11.23
N GLU A 285 -4.67 15.77 11.72
CA GLU A 285 -5.79 16.11 10.86
C GLU A 285 -5.30 17.16 9.84
N PRO A 286 -5.69 17.02 8.57
CA PRO A 286 -5.30 17.99 7.56
C PRO A 286 -5.75 19.38 8.01
N VAL A 287 -4.80 20.27 8.22
CA VAL A 287 -5.09 21.70 8.25
C VAL A 287 -5.63 21.99 6.86
N GLU A 288 -6.95 22.17 6.73
CA GLU A 288 -7.53 22.65 5.48
C GLU A 288 -6.74 23.89 5.10
N PRO A 289 -6.09 23.94 3.92
CA PRO A 289 -5.48 25.19 3.49
C PRO A 289 -6.64 26.17 3.40
N LEU A 290 -6.69 27.14 4.31
CA LEU A 290 -7.54 28.30 4.16
C LEU A 290 -7.27 28.79 2.75
N SER A 291 -8.31 28.77 1.92
CA SER A 291 -8.20 29.27 0.55
C SER A 291 -7.80 30.74 0.66
N GLU A 292 -6.51 31.03 0.57
CA GLU A 292 -6.05 32.37 0.26
C GLU A 292 -6.41 32.61 -1.19
N ILE A 293 -7.70 32.91 -1.42
CA ILE A 293 -8.14 33.49 -2.68
C ILE A 293 -7.26 34.74 -2.85
N PRO A 294 -6.42 34.83 -3.90
CA PRO A 294 -5.61 36.02 -4.12
C PRO A 294 -6.55 37.24 -4.14
N VAL A 295 -6.11 38.38 -3.60
CA VAL A 295 -6.96 39.58 -3.46
C VAL A 295 -7.61 40.01 -4.79
N GLU A 296 -7.00 39.66 -5.94
CA GLU A 296 -7.56 39.88 -7.29
C GLU A 296 -8.76 39.00 -7.65
N PHE A 297 -8.98 37.88 -6.96
CA PHE A 297 -10.11 36.96 -7.18
C PHE A 297 -11.22 37.09 -6.12
N GLN A 298 -11.08 38.01 -5.16
CA GLN A 298 -12.23 38.42 -4.36
C GLN A 298 -13.22 39.16 -5.28
N PRO A 299 -14.51 38.79 -5.32
CA PRO A 299 -15.47 39.46 -6.17
C PRO A 299 -15.49 40.95 -5.78
N THR A 300 -15.05 41.81 -6.69
CA THR A 300 -15.22 43.25 -6.53
C THR A 300 -16.71 43.57 -6.41
N ASN A 301 -17.06 44.70 -5.78
CA ASN A 301 -18.45 45.17 -5.68
C ASN A 301 -19.21 45.16 -7.04
N LEU A 302 -18.48 45.23 -8.16
CA LEU A 302 -19.03 45.06 -9.50
C LEU A 302 -19.49 43.62 -9.80
N ALA A 303 -18.67 42.62 -9.48
CA ALA A 303 -19.02 41.21 -9.71
C ALA A 303 -20.22 40.77 -8.85
N GLN A 304 -20.31 41.29 -7.62
CA GLN A 304 -21.45 41.09 -6.74
C GLN A 304 -22.72 41.81 -7.25
N ALA A 305 -22.60 43.03 -7.78
CA ALA A 305 -23.72 43.76 -8.35
C ALA A 305 -24.25 43.13 -9.65
N VAL A 306 -23.37 42.56 -10.49
CA VAL A 306 -23.76 41.86 -11.72
C VAL A 306 -24.43 40.52 -11.39
N ALA A 307 -23.93 39.77 -10.41
CA ALA A 307 -24.58 38.54 -9.93
C ALA A 307 -25.98 38.83 -9.35
N ALA A 308 -26.12 39.87 -8.52
CA ALA A 308 -27.41 40.28 -7.96
C ALA A 308 -28.41 40.74 -9.04
N ALA A 309 -27.94 41.40 -10.10
CA ALA A 309 -28.77 41.80 -11.24
C ALA A 309 -29.21 40.60 -12.11
N MET A 310 -28.38 39.56 -12.22
CA MET A 310 -28.74 38.31 -12.92
C MET A 310 -29.76 37.47 -12.15
N ASP A 311 -29.74 37.55 -10.80
CA ASP A 311 -30.73 36.92 -9.91
C ASP A 311 -31.98 37.79 -9.67
N GLY A 312 -32.12 38.92 -10.37
CA GLY A 312 -33.33 39.76 -10.34
C GLY A 312 -33.53 40.56 -9.05
N VAL A 313 -32.47 40.78 -8.27
CA VAL A 313 -32.52 41.60 -7.05
C VAL A 313 -32.25 43.06 -7.41
N GLU A 314 -33.20 43.96 -7.13
CA GLU A 314 -33.02 45.39 -7.39
C GLU A 314 -31.87 45.97 -6.54
N PRO A 315 -31.00 46.80 -7.13
CA PRO A 315 -29.88 47.38 -6.41
C PRO A 315 -30.35 48.33 -5.29
N PRO A 316 -29.64 48.38 -4.16
CA PRO A 316 -30.02 49.25 -3.05
C PRO A 316 -29.94 50.73 -3.46
N LYS A 317 -30.94 51.51 -3.04
CA LYS A 317 -30.97 52.96 -3.26
C LYS A 317 -29.80 53.63 -2.53
N ILE A 318 -28.99 54.35 -3.29
CA ILE A 318 -27.96 55.24 -2.77
C ILE A 318 -28.67 56.35 -1.99
N ASN A 319 -28.44 56.40 -0.69
CA ASN A 319 -28.91 57.50 0.15
C ASN A 319 -27.78 58.54 0.14
N ASP A 320 -27.92 59.59 -0.68
CA ASP A 320 -27.04 60.74 -0.63
C ASP A 320 -27.33 61.53 0.65
N GLN A 321 -26.66 61.14 1.74
CA GLN A 321 -26.38 62.05 2.84
C GLN A 321 -24.89 62.29 2.91
N SER A 322 -24.52 63.42 2.32
CA SER A 322 -23.29 64.15 2.52
C SER A 322 -23.10 64.52 4.00
N GLU A 323 -22.05 63.99 4.63
CA GLU A 323 -20.97 64.74 5.30
C GLU A 323 -19.86 63.77 5.77
#